data_AF-A0A9J6BPK5-F1
#
_entry.id   AF-A0A9J6BPK5-F1
#
_cell.length_a   1.000
_cell.length_b   1.000
_cell.length_c   1.000
_cell.angle_alpha   90.00
_cell.angle_beta   90.00
_cell.angle_gamma   90.00
#
_symmetry.space_group_name_H-M   'P 1'
#
loop_
_entity.id
_entity.type
_entity.pdbx_description
1 polymer ?
#
loop_
_entity_poly.entity_id
_entity_poly.type
_entity_poly.pdbx_seq_one_letter_code
_entity_poly.pdbx_strand_id
1 'polypeptide(L)'
;MAEAITIHKSQGRSESKIVIDVRNPSKIKNHMDRQKWYVALSRARSLNGLYILGAFKPPNEINLTMTSSHIVTLQESWAIDNESYNIPDFEEISRNRLMGRPRAFGTINFCKLNIEARIV
;
A
#
# COMPACT_ATOMS: atom_id res chain seq x y z
N MET A 1 23.79 1.51 27.93
CA MET A 1 23.26 1.07 26.62
C MET A 1 22.95 2.34 25.83
N ALA A 2 23.34 2.43 24.57
CA ALA A 2 23.09 3.65 23.79
C ALA A 2 21.59 3.79 23.50
N GLU A 3 21.04 5.00 23.66
CA GLU A 3 19.63 5.30 23.41
C GLU A 3 19.26 5.19 21.93
N ALA A 4 20.22 5.46 21.04
CA ALA A 4 20.10 5.30 19.60
C ALA A 4 21.42 4.83 18.99
N ILE A 5 21.33 4.02 17.94
CA ILE A 5 22.47 3.58 17.14
C ILE A 5 22.12 3.65 15.66
N THR A 6 23.14 3.83 14.82
CA THR A 6 22.95 3.79 13.37
C THR A 6 22.76 2.35 12.90
N ILE A 7 22.10 2.16 11.74
CA ILE A 7 21.86 0.84 11.16
C ILE A 7 23.18 0.05 11.01
N HIS A 8 24.24 0.70 10.53
CA HIS A 8 25.57 0.08 10.40
C HIS A 8 26.10 -0.45 11.74
N LYS A 9 25.95 0.31 12.83
CA LYS A 9 26.42 -0.09 14.17
C LYS A 9 25.50 -1.12 14.85
N SER A 10 24.29 -1.32 14.33
CA SER A 10 23.34 -2.33 14.82
C SER A 10 23.55 -3.73 14.23
N GLN A 11 24.40 -3.87 13.21
CA GLN A 11 24.65 -5.14 12.53
C GLN A 11 25.13 -6.22 13.52
N GLY A 12 24.63 -7.45 13.34
CA GLY A 12 24.93 -8.58 14.22
C GLY A 12 24.17 -8.62 15.55
N ARG A 13 23.39 -7.58 15.87
CA ARG A 13 22.57 -7.53 17.11
C ARG A 13 21.09 -7.78 16.83
N SER A 14 20.37 -8.32 17.80
CA SER A 14 18.91 -8.51 17.72
C SER A 14 18.27 -8.19 19.06
N GLU A 15 17.28 -7.30 19.04
CA GLU A 15 16.62 -6.78 20.23
C GLU A 15 15.14 -7.20 20.25
N SER A 16 14.53 -7.24 21.45
CA SER A 16 13.11 -7.60 21.59
C SER A 16 12.17 -6.53 21.06
N LYS A 17 12.57 -5.26 21.20
CA LYS A 17 11.85 -4.08 20.72
C LYS A 17 12.83 -3.15 20.02
N ILE A 18 12.50 -2.73 18.80
CA ILE A 18 13.28 -1.77 18.03
C ILE A 18 12.38 -0.70 17.45
N VAL A 19 12.92 0.50 17.34
CA VAL A 19 12.26 1.63 16.69
C VAL A 19 13.16 2.11 15.56
N ILE A 20 12.63 2.15 14.35
CA ILE A 20 13.31 2.71 13.17
C ILE A 20 12.77 4.13 12.97
N ASP A 21 13.61 5.14 13.21
CA ASP A 21 13.24 6.54 13.01
C ASP A 21 13.51 6.98 11.58
N VAL A 22 12.44 7.21 10.83
CA VAL A 22 12.42 7.70 9.45
C VAL A 22 11.58 8.97 9.32
N ARG A 23 11.54 9.81 10.36
CA ARG A 23 10.79 11.09 10.31
C ARG A 23 11.45 12.17 9.45
N ASN A 24 12.72 12.01 9.07
CA ASN A 24 13.45 12.97 8.24
C ASN A 24 13.50 12.48 6.76
N PRO A 25 12.62 12.98 5.87
CA PRO A 25 12.48 12.47 4.51
C PRO A 25 13.76 12.66 3.69
N SER A 26 14.45 13.78 3.90
CA SER A 26 15.71 14.11 3.23
C SER A 26 16.81 13.08 3.52
N LYS A 27 16.83 12.53 4.74
CA LYS A 27 17.77 11.45 5.10
C LYS A 27 17.38 10.10 4.52
N ILE A 28 16.08 9.78 4.44
CA ILE A 28 15.61 8.51 3.85
C ILE A 28 15.95 8.47 2.36
N LYS A 29 15.58 9.52 1.61
CA LYS A 29 15.70 9.55 0.15
C LYS A 29 17.15 9.39 -0.32
N ASN A 30 18.10 9.93 0.45
CA ASN A 30 19.51 9.94 0.08
C ASN A 30 20.34 8.81 0.71
N HIS A 31 19.89 8.23 1.83
CA HIS A 31 20.71 7.28 2.59
C HIS A 31 20.07 5.93 2.85
N MET A 32 18.77 5.74 2.59
CA MET A 32 18.07 4.49 2.90
C MET A 32 17.80 3.68 1.63
N ASP A 33 18.71 2.77 1.31
CA ASP A 33 18.54 1.76 0.27
C ASP A 33 17.85 0.49 0.79
N ARG A 34 17.50 -0.42 -0.13
CA ARG A 34 16.84 -1.69 0.20
C ARG A 34 17.65 -2.56 1.17
N GLN A 35 18.98 -2.50 1.10
CA GLN A 35 19.86 -3.32 1.96
C GLN A 35 19.82 -2.82 3.39
N LYS A 36 19.86 -1.50 3.60
CA LYS A 36 19.72 -0.89 4.93
C LYS A 36 18.35 -1.16 5.54
N TRP A 37 17.29 -1.12 4.73
CA TRP A 37 15.96 -1.56 5.18
C TRP A 37 15.98 -3.00 5.68
N TYR A 38 16.55 -3.91 4.90
CA TYR A 38 16.65 -5.31 5.31
C TYR A 38 17.44 -5.49 6.62
N VAL A 39 18.57 -4.78 6.76
CA VAL A 39 19.36 -4.83 7.99
C VAL A 39 18.58 -4.29 9.18
N ALA A 40 17.93 -3.13 9.05
CA ALA A 40 17.18 -2.50 10.13
C ALA A 40 15.99 -3.37 10.58
N LEU A 41 15.21 -3.89 9.62
CA LEU A 41 14.05 -4.74 9.91
C LEU A 41 14.44 -6.08 10.53
N SER A 42 15.57 -6.66 10.13
CA SER A 42 16.08 -7.91 10.71
C SER A 42 16.67 -7.78 12.12
N ARG A 43 16.73 -6.58 12.70
CA ARG A 43 17.15 -6.41 14.11
C ARG A 43 16.03 -6.80 15.08
N ALA A 44 14.77 -6.80 14.63
CA ALA A 44 13.62 -7.19 15.45
C ALA A 44 13.50 -8.71 15.50
N ARG A 45 13.31 -9.28 16.69
CA ARG A 45 13.04 -10.73 16.85
C ARG A 45 11.61 -11.13 16.48
N SER A 46 10.68 -10.19 16.50
CA SER A 46 9.28 -10.42 16.17
C SER A 46 8.67 -9.16 15.57
N LEU A 47 7.59 -9.31 14.79
CA LEU A 47 6.87 -8.20 14.20
C LEU A 47 6.25 -7.28 15.28
N ASN A 48 5.78 -7.86 16.39
CA ASN A 48 5.22 -7.12 17.53
C ASN A 48 6.25 -6.21 18.23
N GLY A 49 7.55 -6.48 18.04
CA GLY A 49 8.64 -5.67 18.56
C GLY A 49 9.19 -4.65 17.56
N LEU A 50 8.62 -4.55 16.35
CA LEU A 50 9.08 -3.65 15.32
C LEU A 50 8.17 -2.41 15.25
N TYR A 51 8.77 -1.24 15.43
CA TYR A 51 8.08 0.03 15.27
C TYR A 51 8.82 0.89 14.24
N ILE A 52 8.08 1.56 13.36
CA ILE A 52 8.65 2.46 12.36
C ILE A 52 7.98 3.83 12.55
N LEU A 53 8.79 4.85 12.85
CA LEU A 53 8.32 6.22 13.05
C LEU A 53 8.55 7.01 11.76
N GLY A 54 7.50 7.50 11.13
CA GLY A 54 7.62 8.30 9.91
C GLY A 54 6.29 8.74 9.34
N ALA A 55 6.37 9.48 8.24
CA ALA A 55 5.21 9.80 7.41
C ALA A 55 5.05 8.70 6.36
N PHE A 56 4.00 7.90 6.47
CA PHE A 56 3.66 6.88 5.49
C PHE A 56 2.69 7.46 4.47
N LYS A 57 3.09 7.48 3.21
CA LYS A 57 2.19 7.78 2.09
C LYS A 57 1.81 6.45 1.43
N PRO A 58 0.51 6.10 1.34
CA PRO A 58 0.10 4.93 0.60
C PRO A 58 0.53 5.06 -0.88
N PRO A 59 0.93 3.97 -1.54
CA PRO A 59 1.49 4.00 -2.89
C PRO A 59 0.50 4.51 -3.95
N ASN A 60 -0.80 4.36 -3.68
CA ASN A 60 -1.85 4.95 -4.49
C ASN A 60 -2.56 5.98 -3.61
N GLU A 61 -2.52 7.25 -3.99
CA GLU A 61 -3.61 8.14 -3.62
C GLU A 61 -4.87 7.50 -4.22
N ILE A 62 -5.82 7.10 -3.37
CA ILE A 62 -7.15 6.78 -3.87
C ILE A 62 -7.67 8.11 -4.40
N ASN A 63 -7.50 8.34 -5.71
CA ASN A 63 -8.17 9.42 -6.41
C ASN A 63 -9.66 9.09 -6.38
N LEU A 64 -10.31 9.42 -5.26
CA LEU A 64 -11.75 9.63 -5.25
C LEU A 64 -11.97 10.91 -6.07
N THR A 65 -11.90 10.79 -7.39
CA THR A 65 -12.54 11.77 -8.26
C THR A 65 -14.03 11.65 -7.98
N MET A 66 -14.53 12.41 -7.00
CA MET A 66 -15.94 12.70 -6.85
C MET A 66 -16.37 13.50 -8.08
N THR A 67 -16.57 12.81 -9.20
CA THR A 67 -17.32 13.33 -10.34
C THR A 67 -18.79 13.28 -9.96
N SER A 68 -19.27 14.40 -9.42
CA SER A 68 -20.66 14.59 -8.94
C SER A 68 -20.98 13.81 -7.67
N SER A 69 -21.72 14.42 -6.75
CA SER A 69 -22.11 13.94 -5.42
C SER A 69 -22.93 12.64 -5.40
N HIS A 70 -23.04 11.94 -6.52
CA HIS A 70 -23.94 10.79 -6.70
C HIS A 70 -23.30 9.63 -7.47
N ILE A 71 -22.01 9.67 -7.81
CA ILE A 71 -21.38 8.60 -8.60
C ILE A 71 -20.05 8.17 -7.96
N VAL A 72 -19.91 6.89 -7.65
CA VAL A 72 -18.61 6.26 -7.34
C VAL A 72 -18.26 5.29 -8.44
N THR A 73 -17.02 5.41 -8.92
CA THR A 73 -16.42 4.50 -9.88
C THR A 73 -15.37 3.62 -9.19
N LEU A 74 -15.37 2.34 -9.53
CA LEU A 74 -14.42 1.35 -9.02
C LEU A 74 -13.74 0.67 -10.20
N GLN A 75 -12.42 0.56 -10.15
CA GLN A 75 -11.62 -0.08 -11.19
C GLN A 75 -10.88 -1.29 -10.60
N GLU A 76 -11.18 -2.47 -11.13
CA GLU A 76 -10.54 -3.73 -10.72
C GLU A 76 -9.71 -4.35 -11.84
N SER A 77 -8.63 -5.02 -11.47
CA SER A 77 -7.81 -5.82 -12.39
C SER A 77 -7.97 -7.30 -12.05
N TRP A 78 -8.35 -8.14 -13.02
CA TRP A 78 -8.51 -9.59 -12.79
C TRP A 78 -7.36 -10.39 -13.40
N ALA A 79 -7.03 -11.52 -12.77
CA ALA A 79 -5.90 -12.36 -13.11
C ALA A 79 -6.30 -13.77 -13.60
N ILE A 80 -7.59 -14.11 -13.60
CA ILE A 80 -8.11 -15.44 -13.98
C ILE A 80 -9.33 -15.22 -14.88
N ASP A 81 -9.53 -16.05 -15.91
CA ASP A 81 -10.67 -16.04 -16.84
C ASP A 81 -12.05 -16.28 -16.20
N ASN A 82 -12.20 -16.12 -14.88
CA ASN A 82 -13.49 -16.18 -14.23
C ASN A 82 -14.34 -14.98 -14.67
N GLU A 83 -15.38 -15.31 -15.41
CA GLU A 83 -16.37 -14.40 -15.95
C GLU A 83 -17.12 -13.69 -14.82
N SER A 84 -17.18 -12.36 -14.91
CA SER A 84 -18.00 -11.44 -14.11
C SER A 84 -17.86 -11.56 -12.58
N TYR A 85 -17.09 -10.65 -11.99
CA TYR A 85 -17.30 -10.29 -10.59
C TYR A 85 -18.58 -9.45 -10.52
N ASN A 86 -19.66 -10.03 -10.01
CA ASN A 86 -20.87 -9.28 -9.69
C ASN A 86 -20.65 -8.58 -8.35
N ILE A 87 -20.39 -7.27 -8.41
CA ILE A 87 -20.30 -6.44 -7.22
C ILE A 87 -21.72 -5.92 -6.93
N PRO A 88 -22.34 -6.29 -5.79
CA PRO A 88 -23.67 -5.83 -5.45
C PRO A 88 -23.77 -4.30 -5.50
N ASP A 89 -24.85 -3.80 -6.11
CA ASP A 89 -25.15 -2.38 -6.33
C ASP A 89 -24.22 -1.61 -7.29
N PHE A 90 -23.33 -2.29 -8.00
CA PHE A 90 -22.41 -1.69 -8.97
C PHE A 90 -22.70 -2.23 -10.37
N GLU A 91 -22.92 -1.33 -11.33
CA GLU A 91 -23.11 -1.66 -12.74
C GLU A 91 -21.77 -1.64 -13.48
N GLU A 92 -21.49 -2.67 -14.29
CA GLU A 92 -20.31 -2.72 -15.16
C GLU A 92 -20.49 -1.74 -16.33
N ILE A 93 -19.61 -0.73 -16.42
CA ILE A 93 -19.62 0.25 -17.52
C ILE A 93 -18.79 -0.25 -18.70
N SER A 94 -17.62 -0.83 -18.41
CA SER A 94 -16.67 -1.22 -19.45
C SER A 94 -15.68 -2.28 -18.98
N ARG A 95 -15.24 -3.11 -19.94
CA ARG A 95 -14.26 -4.18 -19.75
C ARG A 95 -13.18 -4.10 -20.81
N ASN A 96 -11.94 -3.83 -20.38
CA ASN A 96 -10.78 -3.83 -21.26
C ASN A 96 -9.98 -5.11 -21.06
N ARG A 97 -9.92 -5.97 -22.08
CA ARG A 97 -9.09 -7.18 -22.06
C ARG A 97 -7.68 -6.85 -22.52
N LEU A 98 -6.68 -7.14 -21.68
CA LEU A 98 -5.27 -7.01 -22.00
C LEU A 98 -4.73 -8.40 -22.37
N MET A 99 -4.76 -8.71 -23.67
CA MET A 99 -4.22 -9.97 -24.18
C MET A 99 -2.68 -9.98 -24.08
N GLY A 100 -2.11 -11.10 -23.61
CA GLY A 100 -0.67 -11.37 -23.69
C GLY A 100 0.22 -10.82 -22.57
N ARG A 101 -0.33 -10.42 -21.41
CA ARG A 101 0.48 -9.97 -20.26
C ARG A 101 0.43 -10.95 -19.08
N PRO A 102 1.57 -11.24 -18.41
CA PRO A 102 1.67 -12.30 -17.41
C PRO A 102 1.07 -11.98 -16.01
N ARG A 103 0.37 -10.85 -15.82
CA ARG A 103 -0.04 -10.39 -14.47
C ARG A 103 -1.51 -9.98 -14.32
N ALA A 104 -2.14 -9.40 -15.34
CA ALA A 104 -3.56 -9.05 -15.32
C ALA A 104 -4.13 -9.25 -16.73
N PHE A 105 -5.28 -9.93 -16.82
CA PHE A 105 -5.99 -10.20 -18.06
C PHE A 105 -6.84 -9.00 -18.53
N GLY A 106 -7.05 -8.00 -17.66
CA GLY A 106 -7.77 -6.78 -18.03
C GLY A 106 -8.16 -5.89 -16.86
N THR A 107 -8.96 -4.85 -17.16
CA THR A 107 -9.55 -3.92 -16.18
C THR A 107 -11.06 -3.73 -16.37
N ILE A 108 -11.86 -3.91 -15.31
CA ILE A 108 -13.32 -3.69 -15.32
C ILE A 108 -13.58 -2.40 -14.56
N ASN A 109 -14.38 -1.52 -15.15
CA ASN A 109 -14.85 -0.31 -14.52
C ASN A 109 -16.31 -0.48 -14.11
N PHE A 110 -16.58 -0.28 -12.82
CA PHE A 110 -17.90 -0.33 -12.22
C PHE A 110 -18.38 1.06 -11.80
N CYS A 111 -19.69 1.25 -11.75
CA CYS A 111 -20.34 2.50 -11.35
C CYS A 111 -21.49 2.21 -10.38
N LYS A 112 -21.60 3.03 -9.34
CA LYS A 112 -22.78 3.07 -8.47
C LYS A 112 -23.33 4.49 -8.44
N LEU A 113 -24.61 4.62 -8.74
CA LEU A 113 -25.36 5.88 -8.66
C LEU A 113 -25.99 6.03 -7.26
N ASN A 114 -26.24 7.29 -6.86
CA ASN A 114 -26.99 7.66 -5.66
C ASN A 114 -26.46 7.08 -4.35
N ILE A 115 -25.21 7.36 -4.03
CA ILE A 115 -24.68 7.00 -2.71
C ILE A 115 -25.27 7.96 -1.68
N GLU A 116 -26.18 7.46 -0.85
CA GLU A 116 -26.59 8.13 0.36
C GLU A 116 -25.36 8.24 1.28
N ALA A 117 -24.92 9.47 1.54
CA ALA A 117 -23.81 9.74 2.43
C ALA A 117 -24.20 9.38 3.88
N ARG A 118 -24.03 8.11 4.27
CA ARG A 118 -24.03 7.71 5.68
C ARG A 118 -22.64 8.03 6.26
N ILE A 119 -22.53 9.19 6.88
CA ILE A 119 -21.43 9.53 7.78
C ILE A 119 -21.68 8.76 9.09
N VAL A 120 -20.82 7.79 9.42
CA VAL A 120 -20.72 7.16 10.74
C VAL A 120 -19.28 7.29 11.22
#